data_AF-A0A1H9T480-F1
#
_entry.id   AF-A0A1H9T480-F1
#
_cell.length_a   1.000
_cell.length_b   1.000
_cell.length_c   1.000
_cell.angle_alpha   90.00
_cell.angle_beta   90.00
_cell.angle_gamma   90.00
#
_symmetry.space_group_name_H-M   'P 1'
#
loop_
_entity.id
_entity.type
_entity.pdbx_description
1 polymer ?
#
loop_
_entity_poly.entity_id
_entity_poly.type
_entity_poly.pdbx_seq_one_letter_code
_entity_poly.pdbx_strand_id
1 'polypeptide(L)'
;MKIPAPLARLLKDLTVAYGAKVAAELVARLTSPDNTEQAHHLFDRLSEAARARTPEGRIRATLGVLRAQLAMVEVGGEDDRVVVESWRRRVHALDATLDLVSTGYHGRERSRQLARLRIHADALLHEFLDRQRNIVEGGREGRLPPA
;
A
#
# COMPACT_ATOMS: atom_id res chain seq x y z
N MET A 1 4.16 23.81 -6.19
CA MET A 1 4.12 23.01 -7.43
C MET A 1 2.67 22.74 -7.83
N LYS A 2 2.30 22.92 -9.11
CA LYS A 2 0.97 22.56 -9.61
C LYS A 2 0.98 21.08 -10.00
N ILE A 3 0.11 20.28 -9.41
CA ILE A 3 -0.07 18.87 -9.75
C ILE A 3 -0.69 18.81 -11.16
N PRO A 4 -0.13 18.02 -12.11
CA PRO A 4 -0.72 17.85 -13.43
C PRO A 4 -2.17 17.33 -13.33
N ALA A 5 -3.08 17.85 -14.15
CA ALA A 5 -4.51 17.49 -14.11
C ALA A 5 -4.80 15.96 -14.16
N PRO A 6 -4.06 15.13 -14.93
CA PRO A 6 -4.24 13.68 -14.89
C PRO A 6 -3.91 13.08 -13.53
N LEU A 7 -2.87 13.60 -12.88
CA LEU A 7 -2.44 13.18 -11.55
C LEU A 7 -3.48 13.59 -10.49
N ALA A 8 -4.09 14.78 -10.62
CA ALA A 8 -5.14 15.25 -9.71
C ALA A 8 -6.41 14.36 -9.76
N ARG A 9 -6.78 13.88 -10.96
CA ARG A 9 -7.91 12.95 -11.12
C ARG A 9 -7.61 11.58 -10.48
N LEU A 10 -6.42 11.05 -10.72
CA LEU A 10 -5.98 9.78 -10.14
C LEU A 10 -5.85 9.86 -8.60
N LEU A 11 -5.40 10.99 -8.07
CA LEU A 11 -5.37 11.25 -6.62
C LEU A 11 -6.76 11.28 -5.99
N LYS A 12 -7.77 11.80 -6.71
CA LYS A 12 -9.17 11.74 -6.26
C LYS A 12 -9.66 10.30 -6.15
N ASP A 13 -9.39 9.49 -7.17
CA ASP A 13 -9.78 8.07 -7.18
C ASP A 13 -9.10 7.30 -6.04
N LEU A 14 -7.80 7.55 -5.80
CA LEU A 14 -7.05 6.99 -4.67
C LEU A 14 -7.60 7.44 -3.31
N THR A 15 -7.95 8.72 -3.16
CA THR A 15 -8.51 9.26 -1.93
C THR A 15 -9.84 8.60 -1.60
N VAL A 16 -10.68 8.35 -2.61
CA VAL A 16 -11.96 7.64 -2.44
C VAL A 16 -11.74 6.16 -2.11
N ALA A 17 -10.74 5.53 -2.74
CA ALA A 17 -10.48 4.10 -2.56
C ALA A 17 -9.82 3.75 -1.23
N TYR A 18 -8.85 4.55 -0.78
CA TYR A 18 -7.96 4.22 0.34
C TYR A 18 -7.92 5.30 1.44
N GLY A 19 -8.61 6.43 1.24
CA GLY A 19 -8.65 7.54 2.18
C GLY A 19 -7.58 8.61 1.94
N ALA A 20 -7.76 9.76 2.59
CA ALA A 20 -6.90 10.93 2.42
C ALA A 20 -5.44 10.72 2.88
N LYS A 21 -5.20 9.86 3.87
CA LYS A 21 -3.84 9.59 4.38
C LYS A 21 -2.94 8.96 3.32
N VAL A 22 -3.43 7.93 2.61
CA VAL A 22 -2.68 7.28 1.52
C VAL A 22 -2.42 8.24 0.37
N ALA A 23 -3.44 9.02 -0.01
CA ALA A 23 -3.28 10.01 -1.07
C ALA A 23 -2.23 11.07 -0.71
N ALA A 24 -2.26 11.59 0.52
CA ALA A 24 -1.28 12.57 0.99
C ALA A 24 0.15 12.01 1.00
N GLU A 25 0.33 10.78 1.49
CA GLU A 25 1.61 10.09 1.53
C GLU A 25 2.20 9.89 0.12
N LEU A 26 1.37 9.45 -0.83
CA LEU A 26 1.80 9.29 -2.23
C LEU A 26 2.20 10.62 -2.85
N VAL A 27 1.45 11.70 -2.61
CA VAL A 27 1.80 13.04 -3.10
C VAL A 27 3.14 13.48 -2.54
N ALA A 28 3.36 13.32 -1.23
CA ALA A 28 4.61 13.70 -0.57
C ALA A 28 5.81 13.00 -1.22
N ARG A 29 5.68 11.70 -1.54
CA ARG A 29 6.73 10.92 -2.22
C ARG A 29 6.94 11.31 -3.68
N LEU A 30 5.86 11.56 -4.42
CA LEU A 30 5.94 12.03 -5.81
C LEU A 30 6.62 13.40 -5.92
N THR A 31 6.59 14.21 -4.85
CA THR A 31 7.30 15.49 -4.76
C THR A 31 8.73 15.38 -4.21
N SER A 32 9.16 14.19 -3.76
CA SER A 32 10.50 13.97 -3.23
C SER A 32 11.46 13.49 -4.34
N PRO A 33 12.57 14.20 -4.62
CA PRO A 33 13.49 13.86 -5.71
C PRO A 33 14.17 12.50 -5.54
N ASP A 34 14.36 12.04 -4.30
CA ASP A 34 15.09 10.80 -4.00
C ASP A 34 14.27 9.52 -4.29
N ASN A 35 12.94 9.62 -4.40
CA ASN A 35 12.04 8.45 -4.49
C ASN A 35 11.01 8.58 -5.61
N THR A 36 11.21 9.49 -6.57
CA THR A 36 10.19 9.85 -7.57
C THR A 36 9.76 8.64 -8.42
N GLU A 37 10.70 7.82 -8.89
CA GLU A 37 10.39 6.66 -9.75
C GLU A 37 9.61 5.57 -8.98
N GLN A 38 10.05 5.21 -7.78
CA GLN A 38 9.35 4.25 -6.92
C GLN A 38 7.96 4.77 -6.53
N ALA A 39 7.83 6.07 -6.28
CA ALA A 39 6.56 6.71 -5.96
C ALA A 39 5.58 6.68 -7.15
N HIS A 40 6.06 6.94 -8.37
CA HIS A 40 5.25 6.82 -9.58
C HIS A 40 4.77 5.39 -9.81
N HIS A 41 5.67 4.42 -9.69
CA HIS A 41 5.31 3.02 -9.85
C HIS A 41 4.30 2.54 -8.80
N LEU A 42 4.45 2.98 -7.55
CA LEU A 42 3.48 2.70 -6.48
C LEU A 42 2.12 3.37 -6.75
N PHE A 43 2.15 4.63 -7.19
CA PHE A 43 0.96 5.40 -7.53
C PHE A 43 0.15 4.75 -8.66
N ASP A 44 0.81 4.29 -9.72
CA ASP A 44 0.15 3.64 -10.85
C ASP A 44 -0.50 2.32 -10.42
N ARG A 45 0.20 1.49 -9.65
CA ARG A 45 -0.33 0.22 -9.15
C ARG A 45 -1.52 0.41 -8.21
N LEU A 46 -1.46 1.37 -7.29
CA LEU A 46 -2.58 1.67 -6.40
C LEU A 46 -3.76 2.27 -7.17
N SER A 47 -3.50 3.08 -8.19
CA SER A 47 -4.54 3.64 -9.06
C SER A 47 -5.24 2.54 -9.87
N GLU A 48 -4.48 1.57 -10.38
CA GLU A 48 -5.03 0.40 -11.05
C GLU A 48 -5.85 -0.46 -10.08
N ALA A 49 -5.33 -0.70 -8.88
CA ALA A 49 -6.04 -1.46 -7.84
C ALA A 49 -7.37 -0.78 -7.43
N ALA A 50 -7.39 0.55 -7.32
CA ALA A 50 -8.59 1.33 -7.02
C ALA A 50 -9.70 1.12 -8.08
N ARG A 51 -9.31 0.96 -9.35
CA ARG A 51 -10.21 0.76 -10.51
C ARG A 51 -10.80 -0.65 -10.61
N ALA A 52 -10.39 -1.60 -9.78
CA ALA A 52 -10.97 -2.93 -9.77
C ALA A 52 -12.49 -2.88 -9.54
N ARG A 53 -13.24 -3.60 -10.39
CA ARG A 53 -14.72 -3.52 -10.46
C ARG A 53 -15.42 -4.19 -9.29
N THR A 54 -14.82 -5.21 -8.69
CA THR A 54 -15.40 -5.99 -7.60
C THR A 54 -14.66 -5.74 -6.28
N PRO A 55 -15.33 -5.83 -5.11
CA PRO A 55 -14.66 -5.73 -3.82
C PRO A 55 -13.51 -6.74 -3.68
N GLU A 56 -13.73 -7.99 -4.11
CA GLU A 56 -12.69 -9.01 -4.15
C GLU A 56 -11.52 -8.61 -5.03
N GLY A 57 -11.77 -8.17 -6.27
CA GLY A 57 -10.72 -7.75 -7.19
C GLY A 57 -9.88 -6.60 -6.63
N ARG A 58 -10.52 -5.66 -5.91
CA ARG A 58 -9.81 -4.56 -5.24
C ARG A 58 -8.91 -5.08 -4.12
N ILE A 59 -9.40 -6.01 -3.29
CA ILE A 59 -8.57 -6.62 -2.23
C ILE A 59 -7.39 -7.38 -2.84
N ARG A 60 -7.62 -8.22 -3.86
CA ARG A 60 -6.53 -8.94 -4.56
C ARG A 60 -5.49 -7.98 -5.12
N ALA A 61 -5.93 -6.89 -5.75
CA ALA A 61 -5.02 -5.89 -6.30
C ALA A 61 -4.23 -5.17 -5.19
N THR A 62 -4.87 -4.74 -4.11
CA THR A 62 -4.19 -4.13 -2.94
C THR A 62 -3.13 -5.07 -2.35
N LEU A 63 -3.46 -6.34 -2.12
CA LEU A 63 -2.50 -7.34 -1.64
C LEU A 63 -1.36 -7.57 -2.65
N GLY A 64 -1.68 -7.54 -3.95
CA GLY A 64 -0.67 -7.58 -5.03
C GLY A 64 0.31 -6.41 -4.99
N VAL A 65 -0.17 -5.19 -4.71
CA VAL A 65 0.70 -4.02 -4.49
C VAL A 65 1.61 -4.25 -3.29
N LEU A 66 1.06 -4.72 -2.16
CA LEU A 66 1.85 -4.99 -0.95
C LEU A 66 2.94 -6.04 -1.18
N ARG A 67 2.63 -7.15 -1.86
CA ARG A 67 3.62 -8.16 -2.23
C ARG A 67 4.74 -7.60 -3.08
N ALA A 68 4.39 -6.79 -4.08
CA ALA A 68 5.38 -6.18 -4.95
C ALA A 68 6.29 -5.20 -4.21
N GLN A 69 5.74 -4.39 -3.31
CA GLN A 69 6.54 -3.48 -2.51
C GLN A 69 7.44 -4.23 -1.52
N LEU A 70 6.94 -5.29 -0.88
CA LEU A 70 7.75 -6.15 0.00
C LEU A 70 8.88 -6.86 -0.74
N ALA A 71 8.72 -7.18 -2.02
CA ALA A 71 9.79 -7.74 -2.85
C ALA A 71 10.89 -6.73 -3.18
N MET A 72 10.59 -5.43 -3.10
CA MET A 72 11.55 -4.33 -3.33
C MET A 72 12.24 -3.85 -2.05
N VAL A 73 11.84 -4.33 -0.86
CA VAL A 73 12.48 -3.93 0.40
C VAL A 73 13.85 -4.61 0.50
N GLU A 74 14.91 -3.80 0.47
CA GLU A 74 16.26 -4.26 0.80
C GLU A 74 16.35 -4.61 2.29
N VAL A 75 17.04 -5.69 2.59
CA VAL A 75 17.12 -6.23 3.95
C VAL A 75 18.55 -6.08 4.45
N GLY A 76 18.78 -5.10 5.33
CA GLY A 76 20.11 -4.71 5.81
C GLY A 76 20.65 -5.56 6.95
N GLY A 77 19.82 -6.39 7.59
CA GLY A 77 20.21 -7.23 8.73
C GLY A 77 19.12 -8.20 9.19
N GLU A 78 19.42 -8.97 10.25
CA GLU A 78 18.52 -9.98 10.84
C GLU A 78 17.18 -9.38 11.30
N ASP A 79 17.22 -8.21 11.96
CA ASP A 79 16.03 -7.52 12.46
C ASP A 79 15.09 -7.10 11.31
N ASP A 80 15.65 -6.61 10.21
CA ASP A 80 14.89 -6.27 9.00
C ASP A 80 14.28 -7.52 8.35
N ARG A 81 14.98 -8.68 8.38
CA ARG A 81 14.43 -9.96 7.90
C ARG A 81 13.20 -10.34 8.69
N VAL A 82 13.28 -10.28 10.02
CA VAL A 82 12.15 -10.65 10.91
C VAL A 82 10.94 -9.76 10.64
N VAL A 83 11.16 -8.46 10.46
CA VAL A 83 10.11 -7.50 10.12
C VAL A 83 9.48 -7.84 8.76
N VAL A 84 10.28 -7.95 7.70
CA VAL A 84 9.79 -8.23 6.33
C VAL A 84 9.03 -9.56 6.30
N GLU A 85 9.50 -10.57 7.02
CA GLU A 85 8.84 -11.87 7.11
C GLU A 85 7.52 -11.81 7.89
N SER A 86 7.42 -10.96 8.92
CA SER A 86 6.15 -10.66 9.59
C SER A 86 5.13 -10.06 8.61
N TRP A 87 5.55 -9.10 7.78
CA TRP A 87 4.69 -8.52 6.75
C TRP A 87 4.23 -9.54 5.71
N ARG A 88 5.16 -10.38 5.20
CA ARG A 88 4.82 -11.45 4.25
C ARG A 88 3.78 -12.41 4.82
N ARG A 89 3.94 -12.82 6.08
CA ARG A 89 2.95 -13.67 6.78
C ARG A 89 1.59 -13.01 6.89
N ARG A 90 1.54 -11.71 7.21
CA ARG A 90 0.28 -10.94 7.31
C ARG A 90 -0.43 -10.83 5.95
N VAL A 91 0.31 -10.54 4.89
CA VAL A 91 -0.24 -10.51 3.52
C VAL A 91 -0.79 -11.87 3.12
N HIS A 92 -0.01 -12.93 3.35
CA HIS A 92 -0.42 -14.31 3.04
C HIS A 92 -1.67 -14.74 3.82
N ALA A 93 -1.78 -14.35 5.11
CA ALA A 93 -2.96 -14.64 5.91
C ALA A 93 -4.22 -13.96 5.34
N LEU A 94 -4.10 -12.73 4.83
CA LEU A 94 -5.21 -12.03 4.18
C LEU A 94 -5.58 -12.66 2.83
N ASP A 95 -4.61 -13.12 2.04
CA ASP A 95 -4.89 -13.88 0.81
C ASP A 95 -5.67 -15.17 1.11
N ALA A 96 -5.19 -15.97 2.08
CA ALA A 96 -5.84 -17.20 2.49
C ALA A 96 -7.28 -16.93 2.99
N THR A 97 -7.47 -15.85 3.76
CA THR A 97 -8.79 -15.42 4.22
C THR A 97 -9.68 -15.02 3.04
N LEU A 98 -9.14 -14.32 2.04
CA LEU A 98 -9.89 -13.94 0.85
C LEU A 98 -10.37 -15.14 0.06
N ASP A 99 -9.52 -16.14 -0.10
CA ASP A 99 -9.88 -17.38 -0.82
C ASP A 99 -10.96 -18.15 -0.05
N LEU A 100 -10.85 -18.26 1.27
CA LEU A 100 -11.91 -18.82 2.13
C LEU A 100 -13.22 -18.04 2.03
N VAL A 101 -13.17 -16.70 2.04
CA VAL A 101 -14.37 -15.86 1.89
C VAL A 101 -15.03 -16.06 0.52
N SER A 102 -14.21 -16.21 -0.51
CA SER A 102 -14.67 -16.33 -1.90
C SER A 102 -15.30 -17.68 -2.20
N THR A 103 -14.83 -18.76 -1.57
CA THR A 103 -15.35 -20.12 -1.76
C THR A 103 -16.41 -20.51 -0.72
N GLY A 104 -16.25 -20.09 0.54
CA GLY A 104 -17.05 -20.55 1.67
C GLY A 104 -18.28 -19.72 2.01
N TYR A 105 -18.39 -18.48 1.52
CA TYR A 105 -19.51 -17.59 1.83
C TYR A 105 -20.26 -17.13 0.58
N HIS A 106 -21.56 -16.85 0.75
CA HIS A 106 -22.44 -16.45 -0.35
C HIS A 106 -23.31 -15.24 0.01
N GLY A 107 -23.85 -14.61 -1.03
CA GLY A 107 -24.82 -13.52 -0.92
C GLY A 107 -24.35 -12.39 0.01
N ARG A 108 -25.26 -11.94 0.89
CA ARG A 108 -25.02 -10.81 1.80
C ARG A 108 -23.88 -11.08 2.79
N GLU A 109 -23.68 -12.33 3.20
CA GLU A 109 -22.63 -12.65 4.16
C GLU A 109 -21.25 -12.52 3.51
N ARG A 110 -21.08 -13.02 2.27
CA ARG A 110 -19.84 -12.78 1.50
C ARG A 110 -19.54 -11.29 1.39
N SER A 111 -20.53 -10.47 1.07
CA SER A 111 -20.34 -9.01 0.98
C SER A 111 -19.88 -8.39 2.30
N ARG A 112 -20.39 -8.84 3.45
CA ARG A 112 -19.94 -8.37 4.78
C ARG A 112 -18.51 -8.79 5.08
N GLN A 113 -18.16 -10.04 4.78
CA GLN A 113 -16.81 -10.55 5.01
C GLN A 113 -15.79 -9.84 4.10
N LEU A 114 -16.12 -9.62 2.82
CA LEU A 114 -15.28 -8.83 1.92
C LEU A 114 -15.12 -7.38 2.40
N ALA A 115 -16.17 -6.76 2.95
CA ALA A 115 -16.05 -5.41 3.51
C ALA A 115 -15.10 -5.34 4.72
N ARG A 116 -15.18 -6.31 5.64
CA ARG A 116 -14.25 -6.42 6.78
C ARG A 116 -12.82 -6.68 6.31
N LEU A 117 -12.65 -7.61 5.38
CA LEU A 117 -11.34 -7.97 4.85
C LEU A 117 -10.68 -6.80 4.12
N ARG A 118 -11.46 -5.99 3.41
CA ARG A 118 -10.99 -4.73 2.81
C ARG A 118 -10.42 -3.78 3.87
N ILE A 119 -11.10 -3.59 4.99
CA ILE A 119 -10.60 -2.73 6.08
C ILE A 119 -9.24 -3.21 6.56
N HIS A 120 -9.05 -4.53 6.71
CA HIS A 120 -7.75 -5.08 7.12
C HIS A 120 -6.66 -4.92 6.06
N ALA A 121 -6.98 -5.12 4.77
CA ALA A 121 -6.03 -4.91 3.69
C ALA A 121 -5.62 -3.43 3.55
N ASP A 122 -6.59 -2.52 3.66
CA ASP A 122 -6.34 -1.07 3.59
C ASP A 122 -5.54 -0.60 4.81
N ALA A 123 -5.84 -1.11 6.02
CA ALA A 123 -5.05 -0.82 7.22
C ALA A 123 -3.61 -1.34 7.12
N LEU A 124 -3.42 -2.54 6.56
CA LEU A 124 -2.09 -3.09 6.30
C LEU A 124 -1.31 -2.23 5.30
N LEU A 125 -1.97 -1.74 4.25
CA LEU A 125 -1.38 -0.80 3.31
C LEU A 125 -0.96 0.50 3.99
N HIS A 126 -1.80 1.08 4.85
CA HIS A 126 -1.47 2.32 5.57
C HIS A 126 -0.24 2.13 6.45
N GLU A 127 -0.22 1.07 7.26
CA GLU A 127 0.90 0.78 8.16
C GLU A 127 2.21 0.53 7.37
N PHE A 128 2.13 -0.12 6.21
CA PHE A 128 3.30 -0.34 5.35
C PHE A 128 3.86 0.99 4.82
N LEU A 129 2.98 1.86 4.33
CA LEU A 129 3.37 3.17 3.81
C LEU A 129 3.94 4.07 4.91
N ASP A 130 3.29 4.13 6.08
CA ASP A 130 3.81 4.89 7.24
C ASP A 130 5.19 4.38 7.67
N ARG A 131 5.41 3.06 7.68
CA ARG A 131 6.73 2.50 8.01
C ARG A 131 7.80 2.92 7.00
N GLN A 132 7.48 2.84 5.71
CA GLN A 132 8.41 3.29 4.68
C GLN A 132 8.72 4.79 4.79
N ARG A 133 7.74 5.62 5.19
CA ARG A 133 7.98 7.05 5.46
C ARG A 133 9.01 7.21 6.56
N ASN A 134 8.80 6.55 7.70
CA ASN A 134 9.69 6.67 8.86
C ASN A 134 11.12 6.20 8.57
N ILE A 135 11.31 5.21 7.69
CA ILE A 135 12.65 4.78 7.26
C ILE A 135 13.33 5.87 6.43
N VAL A 136 12.60 6.50 5.50
CA VAL A 136 13.13 7.59 4.66
C VAL A 136 13.42 8.85 5.48
N GLU A 137 12.54 9.21 6.40
CA GLU A 137 12.70 10.37 7.29
C GLU A 137 13.83 10.16 8.31
N GLY A 138 13.88 8.99 8.97
CA GLY A 138 14.96 8.64 9.89
C GLY A 138 16.34 8.52 9.23
N GLY A 139 16.38 8.11 7.96
CA GLY A 139 17.62 8.11 7.15
C GLY A 139 18.13 9.50 6.75
N ARG A 140 17.26 10.53 6.79
CA ARG A 140 17.64 11.94 6.53
C ARG A 140 18.21 12.63 7.77
N GLU A 141 17.73 12.30 8.97
CA GLU A 141 18.26 12.88 10.22
C GLU A 141 19.67 12.39 10.56
N GLY A 142 20.12 11.26 10.00
CA GLY A 142 21.49 10.75 10.13
C GLY A 142 22.54 11.42 9.22
N ARG A 143 22.16 12.36 8.35
CA ARG A 143 23.07 13.11 7.48
C ARG A 143 23.16 14.58 7.92
N LEU A 144 23.69 14.81 9.11
CA LEU A 144 24.34 16.10 9.36
C LEU A 144 25.63 16.12 8.52
N PRO A 145 25.87 17.15 7.69
CA PRO A 145 27.20 17.33 7.10
C PRO A 145 28.23 17.49 8.24
N PRO A 146 29.46 16.99 8.09
CA PRO A 146 30.51 17.36 9.04
C PRO A 146 30.75 18.87 8.96
N ALA A 147 30.46 19.52 10.09
CA ALA A 147 30.77 20.90 10.50
C ALA A 147 30.15 22.04 9.69
#